data_AF-A0A4U9HJW1-F1
#
_entry.id   AF-A0A4U9HJW1-F1
#
_cell.length_a   1.000
_cell.length_b   1.000
_cell.length_c   1.000
_cell.angle_alpha   90.00
_cell.angle_beta   90.00
_cell.angle_gamma   90.00
#
_symmetry.space_group_name_H-M   'P 1'
#
loop_
_entity.id
_entity.type
_entity.pdbx_description
1 polymer ?
#
loop_
_entity_poly.entity_id
_entity_poly.type
_entity_poly.pdbx_seq_one_letter_code
_entity_poly.pdbx_strand_id
1 'polypeptide(L)'
;MLAGRAGHPALAAPLTPAAFSALEHVMVSPDGGGFYGVTDKTLAEAGLSRRVVLSVPHFLFAISALLASDLVAMLPERLARGNPALQVQEAPLAVPGFEMVMLWHERSHRDPAHQWLRAHIMASLA
;
A
#
# COMPACT_ATOMS: atom_id res chain seq x y z
N MET A 1 -0.47 -5.01 -3.44
CA MET A 1 -0.27 -6.39 -2.94
C MET A 1 -0.56 -6.45 -1.45
N LEU A 2 -0.94 -7.61 -0.94
CA LEU A 2 -0.97 -7.84 0.50
C LEU A 2 0.45 -8.18 0.98
N ALA A 3 0.89 -7.53 2.05
CA ALA A 3 2.20 -7.72 2.64
C ALA A 3 2.10 -8.03 4.13
N GLY A 4 3.02 -8.84 4.63
CA GLY A 4 3.32 -9.08 6.05
C GLY A 4 4.81 -9.33 6.22
N ARG A 5 5.28 -9.55 7.45
CA ARG A 5 6.68 -9.96 7.67
C ARG A 5 7.02 -11.27 6.95
N ALA A 6 8.29 -11.49 6.69
CA ALA A 6 8.77 -12.79 6.23
C ALA A 6 8.35 -13.90 7.20
N GLY A 7 7.85 -15.01 6.65
CA GLY A 7 7.35 -16.15 7.44
C GLY A 7 6.04 -15.86 8.18
N HIS A 8 5.23 -14.94 7.68
CA HIS A 8 3.92 -14.65 8.26
C HIS A 8 2.99 -15.88 8.13
N PRO A 9 2.42 -16.40 9.23
CA PRO A 9 1.71 -17.68 9.23
C PRO A 9 0.51 -17.70 8.28
N ALA A 10 -0.24 -16.60 8.20
CA ALA A 10 -1.40 -16.50 7.31
C ALA A 10 -1.05 -16.30 5.83
N LEU A 11 0.21 -15.97 5.48
CA LEU A 11 0.59 -15.66 4.10
C LEU A 11 1.28 -16.82 3.38
N ALA A 12 1.36 -18.00 4.01
CA ALA A 12 1.99 -19.20 3.44
C ALA A 12 1.23 -19.76 2.23
N ALA A 13 -0.05 -19.42 2.07
CA ALA A 13 -0.88 -19.81 0.94
C ALA A 13 -1.75 -18.61 0.47
N PRO A 14 -2.27 -18.66 -0.77
CA PRO A 14 -3.25 -17.69 -1.24
C PRO A 14 -4.46 -17.63 -0.31
N LEU A 15 -4.87 -16.42 0.05
CA LEU A 15 -6.03 -16.20 0.92
C LEU A 15 -7.34 -16.23 0.15
N THR A 16 -8.44 -16.50 0.85
CA THR A 16 -9.80 -16.17 0.39
C THR A 16 -10.18 -14.76 0.87
N PRO A 17 -11.19 -14.10 0.27
CA PRO A 17 -11.68 -12.80 0.78
C PRO A 17 -12.08 -12.84 2.25
N ALA A 18 -12.72 -13.93 2.69
CA ALA A 18 -13.10 -14.11 4.10
C ALA A 18 -11.88 -14.26 5.02
N ALA A 19 -10.88 -15.04 4.62
CA ALA A 19 -9.65 -15.20 5.40
C ALA A 19 -8.86 -13.88 5.48
N PHE A 20 -8.79 -13.13 4.38
CA PHE A 20 -8.21 -11.78 4.34
C PHE A 20 -8.88 -10.83 5.32
N SER A 21 -10.21 -10.83 5.35
CA SER A 21 -11.01 -9.99 6.24
C SER A 21 -10.82 -10.28 7.73
N ALA A 22 -10.50 -11.53 8.08
CA ALA A 22 -10.27 -11.94 9.46
C ALA A 22 -8.91 -11.49 10.04
N LEU A 23 -7.94 -11.17 9.18
CA LEU A 23 -6.61 -10.71 9.61
C LEU A 23 -6.68 -9.34 10.29
N GLU A 24 -5.63 -8.99 11.03
CA GLU A 24 -5.44 -7.64 11.58
C GLU A 24 -4.64 -6.80 10.60
N HIS A 25 -5.23 -5.68 10.19
CA HIS A 25 -4.66 -4.82 9.18
C HIS A 25 -4.06 -3.57 9.81
N VAL A 26 -2.88 -3.19 9.33
CA VAL A 26 -2.43 -1.80 9.36
C VAL A 26 -2.80 -1.13 8.04
N MET A 27 -3.34 0.09 8.11
CA MET A 27 -3.60 0.91 6.93
C MET A 27 -2.82 2.21 6.95
N VAL A 28 -2.56 2.74 5.75
CA VAL A 28 -1.98 4.07 5.59
C VAL A 28 -3.11 5.06 5.34
N SER A 29 -3.22 6.07 6.20
CA SER A 29 -4.15 7.18 6.13
C SER A 29 -3.35 8.49 6.21
N PRO A 30 -3.04 9.13 5.06
CA PRO A 30 -2.20 10.34 5.04
C PRO A 30 -2.75 11.49 5.88
N ASP A 31 -4.08 11.60 5.97
CA ASP A 31 -4.77 12.64 6.74
C ASP A 31 -4.82 12.36 8.25
N GLY A 32 -4.36 11.18 8.68
CA GLY A 32 -4.27 10.76 10.08
C GLY A 32 -5.63 10.44 10.71
N GLY A 33 -5.87 9.16 10.99
CA GLY A 33 -7.01 8.72 11.83
C GLY A 33 -8.17 8.04 11.08
N GLY A 34 -8.10 7.93 9.76
CA GLY A 34 -9.05 7.11 9.01
C GLY A 34 -8.79 5.61 9.20
N PHE A 35 -9.83 4.85 9.50
CA PHE A 35 -9.82 3.36 9.56
C PHE A 35 -10.58 2.75 8.37
N TYR A 36 -10.81 3.55 7.33
CA TYR A 36 -11.61 3.19 6.17
C TYR A 36 -10.99 3.78 4.91
N GLY A 37 -10.74 2.95 3.89
CA GLY A 37 -10.14 3.34 2.62
C GLY A 37 -10.67 2.55 1.43
N VAL A 38 -9.94 2.59 0.32
CA VAL A 38 -10.35 1.95 -0.95
C VAL A 38 -10.58 0.44 -0.78
N THR A 39 -9.70 -0.25 -0.05
CA THR A 39 -9.86 -1.68 0.26
C THR A 39 -11.15 -1.97 1.03
N ASP A 40 -11.52 -1.11 1.97
CA ASP A 40 -12.73 -1.28 2.78
C ASP A 40 -14.00 -1.06 1.95
N LYS A 41 -13.96 -0.14 0.98
CA LYS A 41 -15.04 0.04 -0.01
C LYS A 41 -15.23 -1.21 -0.86
N THR A 42 -14.13 -1.74 -1.44
CA THR A 42 -14.19 -2.96 -2.27
C THR A 42 -14.67 -4.18 -1.48
N LEU A 43 -14.27 -4.32 -0.21
CA LEU A 43 -14.80 -5.38 0.65
C LEU A 43 -16.29 -5.21 0.93
N ALA A 44 -16.74 -3.97 1.19
CA ALA A 44 -18.15 -3.68 1.47
C ALA A 44 -19.06 -3.99 0.28
N GLU A 45 -18.61 -3.76 -0.96
CA GLU A 45 -19.31 -4.17 -2.19
C GLU A 45 -19.52 -5.70 -2.27
N ALA A 46 -18.63 -6.48 -1.64
CA ALA A 46 -18.74 -7.93 -1.51
C ALA A 46 -19.43 -8.38 -0.20
N GLY A 47 -20.01 -7.46 0.58
CA GLY A 47 -20.65 -7.76 1.87
C GLY A 47 -19.67 -8.15 2.99
N LEU A 48 -18.39 -7.83 2.83
CA LEU A 48 -17.33 -8.15 3.79
C LEU A 48 -16.82 -6.89 4.48
N SER A 49 -16.20 -7.05 5.65
CA SER A 49 -15.44 -6.02 6.34
C SER A 49 -14.17 -6.64 6.91
N ARG A 50 -13.09 -5.85 6.95
CA ARG A 50 -11.83 -6.27 7.57
C ARG A 50 -11.61 -5.59 8.91
N ARG A 51 -10.67 -6.12 9.69
CA ARG A 51 -10.27 -5.54 10.97
C ARG A 51 -9.01 -4.67 10.84
N VAL A 52 -9.18 -3.36 10.69
CA VAL A 52 -8.06 -2.40 10.76
C VAL A 52 -7.79 -2.06 12.23
N VAL A 53 -6.64 -2.48 12.76
CA VAL A 53 -6.26 -2.26 14.18
C VAL A 53 -5.27 -1.11 14.35
N LEU A 54 -4.62 -0.70 13.27
CA LEU A 54 -3.64 0.37 13.27
C LEU A 54 -3.81 1.23 12.01
N SER A 55 -3.83 2.55 12.20
CA SER A 55 -3.81 3.53 11.11
C SER A 55 -2.58 4.41 11.27
N VAL A 56 -1.77 4.53 10.23
CA VAL A 56 -0.51 5.28 10.24
C VAL A 56 -0.44 6.29 9.09
N PRO A 57 0.30 7.40 9.23
CA PRO A 57 0.32 8.45 8.21
C PRO A 57 1.12 8.06 6.96
N HIS A 58 2.12 7.17 7.09
CA HIS A 58 3.07 6.87 6.00
C HIS A 58 3.44 5.38 5.93
N PHE A 59 3.81 4.92 4.73
CA PHE A 59 4.16 3.52 4.47
C PHE A 59 5.36 3.01 5.28
N LEU A 60 6.32 3.86 5.64
CA LEU A 60 7.47 3.43 6.47
C LEU A 60 7.03 2.96 7.86
N PHE A 61 6.03 3.61 8.46
CA PHE A 61 5.44 3.16 9.72
C PHE A 61 4.67 1.85 9.54
N ALA A 62 3.94 1.69 8.43
CA ALA A 62 3.24 0.44 8.14
C ALA A 62 4.25 -0.71 8.03
N ILE A 63 5.33 -0.55 7.25
CA ILE A 63 6.39 -1.55 7.11
C ILE A 63 7.01 -1.86 8.49
N SER A 64 7.35 -0.84 9.29
CA SER A 64 7.88 -1.05 10.63
C SER A 64 6.92 -1.86 11.52
N ALA A 65 5.61 -1.61 11.43
CA ALA A 65 4.60 -2.37 12.16
C ALA A 65 4.53 -3.82 11.68
N LEU A 66 4.55 -4.07 10.37
CA LEU A 66 4.57 -5.42 9.79
C LEU A 66 5.77 -6.23 10.30
N LEU A 67 6.96 -5.64 10.32
CA LEU A 67 8.19 -6.34 10.73
C LEU A 67 8.19 -6.74 12.21
N ALA A 68 7.42 -6.05 13.04
CA ALA A 68 7.36 -6.27 14.49
C ALA A 68 6.12 -7.07 14.94
N SER A 69 5.28 -7.56 14.02
CA SER A 69 3.98 -8.16 14.36
C SER A 69 3.45 -9.15 13.31
N ASP A 70 2.27 -9.70 13.57
CA ASP A 70 1.48 -10.48 12.59
C ASP A 70 0.36 -9.63 11.97
N LEU A 71 0.59 -8.31 11.87
CA LEU A 71 -0.27 -7.44 11.07
C LEU A 71 0.00 -7.65 9.58
N VAL A 72 -1.00 -7.33 8.76
CA VAL A 72 -0.88 -7.27 7.31
C VAL A 72 -1.25 -5.88 6.77
N ALA A 73 -0.75 -5.54 5.59
CA ALA A 73 -1.07 -4.27 4.93
C ALA A 73 -1.24 -4.43 3.43
N MET A 74 -2.11 -3.60 2.85
CA MET A 74 -2.12 -3.37 1.41
C MET A 74 -1.03 -2.36 1.07
N LEU A 75 0.02 -2.81 0.37
CA LEU A 75 1.15 -1.99 -0.04
C LEU A 75 1.23 -1.84 -1.57
N PRO A 76 1.70 -0.69 -2.07
CA PRO A 76 2.18 -0.56 -3.44
C PRO A 76 3.28 -1.59 -3.69
N GLU A 77 3.19 -2.31 -4.82
CA GLU A 77 4.16 -3.37 -5.13
C GLU A 77 5.60 -2.83 -5.13
N ARG A 78 5.83 -1.63 -5.66
CA ARG A 78 7.14 -0.97 -5.70
C ARG A 78 7.79 -0.81 -4.31
N LEU A 79 7.00 -0.72 -3.23
CA LEU A 79 7.52 -0.60 -1.86
C LEU A 79 7.83 -1.96 -1.22
N ALA A 80 7.16 -3.02 -1.65
CA ALA A 80 7.33 -4.34 -1.07
C ALA A 80 8.32 -5.22 -1.88
N ARG A 81 8.39 -5.01 -3.20
CA ARG A 81 9.28 -5.72 -4.11
C ARG A 81 10.75 -5.50 -3.71
N GLY A 82 11.51 -6.59 -3.60
CA GLY A 82 12.94 -6.56 -3.27
C GLY A 82 13.26 -6.40 -1.78
N ASN A 83 12.27 -6.30 -0.90
CA ASN A 83 12.49 -6.30 0.55
C ASN A 83 12.42 -7.74 1.09
N PRO A 84 13.55 -8.37 1.48
CA PRO A 84 13.56 -9.75 1.96
C PRO A 84 12.91 -9.93 3.33
N ALA A 85 12.68 -8.84 4.08
CA ALA A 85 12.02 -8.89 5.37
C ALA A 85 10.48 -8.93 5.25
N LEU A 86 9.95 -8.77 4.02
CA LEU A 86 8.52 -8.82 3.74
C LEU A 86 8.18 -10.06 2.90
N GLN A 87 7.03 -10.65 3.19
CA GLN A 87 6.36 -11.63 2.35
C GLN A 87 5.13 -10.99 1.72
N VAL A 88 4.98 -11.16 0.41
CA VAL A 88 3.87 -10.58 -0.35
C VAL A 88 3.09 -11.64 -1.11
N GLN A 89 1.81 -11.39 -1.28
CA GLN A 89 0.95 -12.13 -2.21
C GLN A 89 -0.06 -11.20 -2.86
N GLU A 90 -0.72 -11.67 -3.91
CA GLU A 90 -1.89 -10.96 -4.45
C GLU A 90 -3.00 -10.89 -3.40
N ALA A 91 -3.73 -9.78 -3.39
CA ALA A 91 -4.90 -9.68 -2.54
C ALA A 91 -6.04 -10.50 -3.16
N PRO A 92 -6.87 -11.18 -2.36
CA PRO A 92 -7.96 -12.00 -2.90
C PRO A 92 -9.17 -11.20 -3.40
N LEU A 93 -8.99 -9.89 -3.61
CA LEU A 93 -9.98 -8.98 -4.13
C LEU A 93 -9.30 -7.95 -5.05
N ALA A 94 -10.01 -7.57 -6.11
CA ALA A 94 -9.54 -6.58 -7.07
C ALA A 94 -9.66 -5.17 -6.48
N VAL A 95 -8.72 -4.78 -5.61
CA VAL A 95 -8.64 -3.42 -5.07
C VAL A 95 -8.12 -2.48 -6.16
N PRO A 96 -8.84 -1.41 -6.51
CA PRO A 96 -8.33 -0.39 -7.42
C PRO A 96 -6.98 0.16 -6.95
N GLY A 97 -6.02 0.22 -7.87
CA GLY A 97 -4.74 0.88 -7.64
C GLY A 97 -4.88 2.41 -7.61
N PHE A 98 -3.74 3.09 -7.65
CA PHE A 98 -3.67 4.53 -7.79
C PHE A 98 -2.61 4.91 -8.82
N GLU A 99 -2.75 6.09 -9.40
CA GLU A 99 -1.78 6.65 -10.31
C GLU A 99 -0.83 7.58 -9.55
N MET A 100 0.47 7.46 -9.84
CA MET A 100 1.46 8.44 -9.41
C MET A 100 1.59 9.50 -10.50
N VAL A 101 1.23 10.74 -10.16
CA VAL A 101 1.30 11.88 -11.07
C VAL A 101 2.31 12.90 -10.57
N MET A 102 2.93 13.60 -11.52
CA MET A 102 3.78 14.75 -11.24
C MET A 102 3.02 16.01 -11.62
N LEU A 103 2.84 16.92 -10.65
CA LEU A 103 2.08 18.15 -10.84
C LEU A 103 3.02 19.36 -10.71
N TRP A 104 2.84 20.35 -11.58
CA TRP A 104 3.55 21.62 -11.51
C TRP A 104 2.66 22.75 -12.04
N HIS A 105 2.98 23.98 -11.66
CA HIS A 105 2.27 25.17 -12.13
C HIS A 105 2.75 25.57 -13.54
N GLU A 106 1.84 26.08 -14.38
CA GLU A 106 2.14 26.50 -15.76
C GLU A 106 3.34 27.45 -15.87
N ARG A 107 3.46 28.38 -14.90
CA ARG A 107 4.62 29.30 -14.78
C ARG A 107 5.99 28.61 -14.85
N SER A 108 6.10 27.37 -14.38
CA SER A 108 7.34 26.60 -14.33
C SER A 108 7.42 25.57 -15.46
N HIS A 109 6.46 25.55 -16.38
CA HIS A 109 6.40 24.54 -17.44
C HIS A 109 7.60 24.65 -18.39
N ARG A 110 8.00 25.89 -18.74
CA ARG A 110 9.10 26.20 -19.66
C ARG A 110 10.42 26.52 -18.96
N ASP A 111 10.48 26.43 -17.62
CA ASP A 111 11.71 26.64 -16.87
C ASP A 111 12.69 25.47 -17.12
N PRO A 112 13.93 25.72 -17.59
CA PRO A 112 14.87 24.66 -17.93
C PRO A 112 15.28 23.79 -16.75
N ALA A 113 15.45 24.36 -15.56
CA ALA A 113 15.82 23.60 -14.37
C ALA A 113 14.67 22.67 -13.94
N HIS A 114 13.44 23.16 -14.02
CA HIS A 114 12.26 22.36 -13.74
C HIS A 114 12.07 21.26 -14.79
N GLN A 115 12.26 21.53 -16.09
CA GLN A 115 12.22 20.51 -17.14
C GLN A 115 13.25 19.41 -16.92
N TRP A 116 14.49 19.80 -16.61
CA TRP A 116 15.55 18.85 -16.28
C TRP A 116 15.16 17.95 -15.11
N LEU A 117 14.64 18.53 -14.01
CA LEU A 117 14.25 17.75 -12.84
C LEU A 117 13.12 16.77 -13.17
N ARG A 118 12.08 17.20 -13.91
CA ARG A 118 10.98 16.31 -14.32
C ARG A 118 11.49 15.15 -15.16
N ALA A 119 12.37 15.43 -16.13
CA ALA A 119 12.99 14.39 -16.96
C ALA A 119 13.86 13.44 -16.14
N HIS A 120 14.64 13.97 -15.19
CA HIS A 120 15.49 13.17 -14.31
C HIS A 120 14.69 12.23 -13.40
N ILE A 121 13.61 12.73 -12.79
CA ILE A 121 12.69 11.90 -11.99
C ILE A 121 12.09 10.81 -12.86
N MET A 122 11.64 11.13 -14.08
CA MET A 122 11.04 10.13 -14.98
C MET A 122 12.04 9.05 -15.39
N ALA A 123 13.28 9.42 -15.72
CA ALA A 123 14.32 8.47 -16.04
C ALA A 123 14.67 7.53 -14.87
N SER A 124 14.46 7.98 -13.62
CA SER A 124 14.72 7.19 -12.41
C SER A 124 13.59 6.21 -12.06
N LEU A 125 12.46 6.23 -12.76
CA LEU A 125 11.34 5.31 -12.51
C LEU A 125 11.38 4.02 -13.35
N ALA A 126 12.26 3.97 -14.36
CA ALA A 126 12.55 2.81 -15.21
C ALA A 126 13.43 1.79 -14.46
#